data_AF-A0A645HQW9-F1
#
_entry.id   AF-A0A645HQW9-F1
#
_cell.length_a   1.000
_cell.length_b   1.000
_cell.length_c   1.000
_cell.angle_alpha   90.00
_cell.angle_beta   90.00
_cell.angle_gamma   90.00
#
_symmetry.space_group_name_H-M   'P 1'
#
loop_
_entity.id
_entity.type
_entity.pdbx_description
1 polymer ?
#
loop_
_entity_poly.entity_id
_entity_poly.type
_entity_poly.pdbx_seq_one_letter_code
_entity_poly.pdbx_strand_id
1 'polypeptide(L)'
;MYTCETADGAGRSRTESMRRIARLVCADLSEVGEKEIYEIAKQVKEKQVSTLAEAIYEVAKRNGLKKVVAAGLGEFLIMEAAERLGFECISVAGRWGEEISKVFPAYAAACLLEAETLRD
;
A
#
# COMPACT_ATOMS: atom_id res chain seq x y z
N MET A 1 -5.26 -8.09 -6.77
CA MET A 1 -6.71 -8.34 -6.98
C MET A 1 -7.49 -7.35 -6.13
N TYR A 2 -8.53 -6.71 -6.67
CA TYR A 2 -9.43 -5.84 -5.90
C TYR A 2 -10.59 -6.71 -5.38
N THR A 3 -10.64 -6.98 -4.08
CA THR A 3 -11.52 -8.00 -3.49
C THR A 3 -12.72 -7.44 -2.73
N CYS A 4 -12.67 -6.21 -2.22
CA CYS A 4 -13.80 -5.62 -1.53
C CYS A 4 -14.91 -5.17 -2.51
N GLU A 5 -16.08 -4.88 -1.95
CA GLU A 5 -17.18 -4.22 -2.67
C GLU A 5 -16.75 -2.83 -3.14
N THR A 6 -17.33 -2.38 -4.25
CA THR A 6 -17.09 -1.06 -4.80
C THR A 6 -18.06 -0.06 -4.17
N ALA A 7 -17.63 1.20 -4.02
CA ALA A 7 -18.42 2.24 -3.34
C ALA A 7 -19.79 2.51 -3.98
N ASP A 8 -19.96 2.21 -5.27
CA ASP A 8 -21.22 2.40 -6.00
C ASP A 8 -21.89 1.07 -6.41
N GLY A 9 -21.39 -0.07 -5.91
CA GLY A 9 -21.90 -1.40 -6.27
C GLY A 9 -21.64 -1.84 -7.72
N ALA A 10 -20.99 -1.00 -8.54
CA ALA A 10 -20.63 -1.32 -9.91
C ALA A 10 -19.41 -2.26 -9.99
N GLY A 11 -19.00 -2.66 -11.19
CA GLY A 11 -17.84 -3.51 -11.39
C GLY A 11 -16.50 -2.83 -11.07
N ARG A 12 -15.45 -3.62 -11.25
CA ARG A 12 -14.06 -3.32 -10.87
C ARG A 12 -13.17 -3.01 -12.08
N SER A 13 -13.77 -2.83 -13.26
CA SER A 13 -13.00 -2.46 -14.44
C SER A 13 -12.35 -1.08 -14.27
N ARG A 14 -11.35 -0.81 -15.12
CA ARG A 14 -10.70 0.50 -15.18
C ARG A 14 -11.73 1.61 -15.43
N THR A 15 -12.60 1.43 -16.41
CA THR A 15 -13.65 2.41 -16.75
C THR A 15 -14.64 2.66 -15.61
N GLU A 16 -15.07 1.60 -14.91
CA GLU A 16 -15.96 1.76 -13.74
C GLU A 16 -15.25 2.47 -12.58
N SER A 17 -13.96 2.23 -12.39
CA SER A 17 -13.15 2.96 -11.42
C SER A 17 -12.98 4.43 -11.79
N MET A 18 -12.78 4.74 -13.09
CA MET A 18 -12.71 6.12 -13.57
C MET A 18 -14.01 6.88 -13.30
N ARG A 19 -15.18 6.25 -13.49
CA ARG A 19 -16.47 6.87 -13.13
C ARG A 19 -16.56 7.21 -11.65
N ARG A 20 -16.08 6.34 -10.77
CA ARG A 20 -16.04 6.63 -9.33
C ARG A 20 -15.11 7.80 -8.99
N ILE A 21 -13.97 7.91 -9.68
CA ILE A 21 -13.04 9.02 -9.49
C ILE A 21 -13.65 10.33 -10.00
N ALA A 22 -14.34 10.33 -11.15
CA ALA A 22 -15.02 11.52 -11.69
C ALA A 22 -16.01 12.12 -10.70
N ARG A 23 -16.77 11.25 -10.00
CA ARG A 23 -17.74 11.67 -8.97
C ARG A 23 -17.11 12.36 -7.77
N LEU A 24 -15.81 12.19 -7.50
CA LEU A 24 -15.11 12.90 -6.42
C LEU A 24 -15.07 14.41 -6.66
N VAL A 25 -15.14 14.83 -7.92
CA VAL A 25 -15.17 16.24 -8.35
C VAL A 25 -16.54 16.64 -8.91
N CYS A 26 -17.59 15.91 -8.53
CA CYS A 26 -18.97 16.14 -8.97
C CYS A 26 -19.16 16.09 -10.50
N ALA A 27 -18.34 15.31 -11.20
CA ALA A 27 -18.38 15.18 -12.66
C ALA A 27 -18.63 13.73 -13.12
N ASP A 28 -18.83 13.55 -14.43
CA ASP A 28 -18.79 12.25 -15.09
C ASP A 28 -17.76 12.19 -16.25
N LEU A 29 -17.66 11.05 -16.93
CA LEU A 29 -16.66 10.84 -18.00
C LEU A 29 -16.92 11.63 -19.29
N SER A 30 -18.06 12.31 -19.42
CA SER A 30 -18.33 13.27 -20.49
C SER A 30 -17.77 14.66 -20.20
N GLU A 31 -17.55 14.99 -18.92
CA GLU A 31 -17.02 16.28 -18.46
C GLU A 31 -15.51 16.21 -18.14
N VAL A 32 -15.05 15.08 -17.57
CA VAL A 32 -13.64 14.83 -17.26
C VAL A 32 -13.12 13.61 -18.00
N GLY A 33 -12.11 13.83 -18.83
CA GLY A 33 -11.50 12.79 -19.63
C GLY A 33 -10.59 11.86 -18.82
N GLU A 34 -10.15 10.79 -19.47
CA GLU A 34 -9.24 9.81 -18.86
C GLU A 34 -7.97 10.46 -18.30
N LYS A 35 -7.39 11.44 -19.00
CA LYS A 35 -6.18 12.13 -18.55
C LYS A 35 -6.40 12.85 -17.22
N GLU A 36 -7.48 13.61 -17.10
CA GLU A 36 -7.83 14.34 -15.88
C GLU A 36 -8.08 13.38 -14.72
N ILE A 37 -8.74 12.25 -14.98
CA ILE A 37 -8.94 11.18 -13.99
C ILE A 37 -7.62 10.61 -13.50
N TYR A 38 -6.65 10.39 -14.39
CA TYR A 38 -5.31 9.95 -14.01
C TYR A 38 -4.58 10.95 -13.13
N GLU A 39 -4.69 12.25 -13.41
CA GLU A 39 -4.09 13.29 -12.58
C GLU A 39 -4.75 13.37 -11.19
N ILE A 40 -6.07 13.17 -11.09
CA ILE A 40 -6.75 13.05 -9.79
C ILE A 40 -6.23 11.83 -9.03
N ALA A 41 -6.18 10.66 -9.67
CA ALA A 41 -5.68 9.44 -9.04
C ALA A 41 -4.23 9.58 -8.56
N LYS A 42 -3.37 10.26 -9.34
CA LYS A 42 -1.99 10.55 -8.98
C LYS A 42 -1.89 11.46 -7.76
N GLN A 43 -2.71 12.51 -7.67
CA GLN A 43 -2.76 13.37 -6.49
C GLN A 43 -3.21 12.62 -5.23
N VAL A 44 -4.19 11.71 -5.36
CA VAL A 44 -4.62 10.85 -4.26
C VAL A 44 -3.48 9.94 -3.80
N LYS A 45 -2.81 9.26 -4.73
CA LYS A 45 -1.65 8.41 -4.43
C LYS A 45 -0.55 9.23 -3.73
N GLU A 46 -0.24 10.41 -4.23
CA GLU A 46 0.77 11.30 -3.66
C GLU A 46 0.45 11.65 -2.20
N LYS A 47 -0.81 11.96 -1.89
CA LYS A 47 -1.23 12.22 -0.52
C LYS A 47 -1.16 10.96 0.36
N GLN A 48 -1.49 9.79 -0.17
CA GLN A 48 -1.35 8.51 0.55
C GLN A 48 0.11 8.24 0.93
N VAL A 49 1.05 8.37 -0.01
CA VAL A 49 2.48 8.15 0.24
C VAL A 49 3.03 9.16 1.22
N SER A 50 2.67 10.44 1.09
CA SER A 50 3.10 11.49 2.03
C SER A 50 2.61 11.22 3.45
N THR A 51 1.35 10.80 3.61
CA THR A 51 0.77 10.45 4.92
C THR A 51 1.49 9.25 5.55
N LEU A 52 1.84 8.23 4.75
CA LEU A 52 2.65 7.10 5.22
C LEU A 52 4.06 7.55 5.64
N ALA A 53 4.71 8.40 4.84
CA ALA A 53 6.05 8.91 5.13
C ALA A 53 6.08 9.71 6.43
N GLU A 54 5.11 10.60 6.66
CA GLU A 54 4.97 11.35 7.91
C GLU A 54 4.83 10.40 9.11
N ALA A 55 3.94 9.41 9.03
CA ALA A 55 3.73 8.46 10.13
C ALA A 55 4.97 7.59 10.41
N ILE A 56 5.65 7.11 9.36
CA ILE A 56 6.89 6.35 9.49
C ILE A 56 7.98 7.21 10.13
N TYR A 57 8.14 8.46 9.69
CA TYR A 57 9.14 9.39 10.21
C TYR A 57 8.97 9.63 11.71
N GLU A 58 7.74 9.91 12.17
CA GLU A 58 7.48 10.18 13.60
C GLU A 58 7.87 8.99 14.49
N VAL A 59 7.48 7.77 14.10
CA VAL A 59 7.83 6.56 14.85
C VAL A 59 9.34 6.30 14.77
N ALA A 60 9.95 6.44 13.61
CA ALA A 60 11.37 6.20 13.42
C ALA A 60 12.23 7.18 14.23
N LYS A 61 11.91 8.47 14.18
CA LYS A 61 12.59 9.52 14.93
C LYS A 61 12.52 9.28 16.43
N ARG A 62 11.32 8.98 16.95
CA ARG A 62 11.11 8.69 18.38
C ARG A 62 11.97 7.52 18.89
N ASN A 63 12.25 6.55 18.02
CA ASN A 63 12.94 5.31 18.39
C ASN A 63 14.37 5.19 17.81
N GLY A 64 14.88 6.22 17.12
CA GLY A 64 16.21 6.18 16.49
C GLY A 64 16.34 5.15 15.35
N LEU A 65 15.26 4.79 14.66
CA LEU A 65 15.25 3.79 13.60
C LEU A 65 15.54 4.41 12.23
N LYS A 66 16.14 3.61 11.34
CA LYS A 66 16.44 3.99 9.93
C LYS A 66 16.08 2.91 8.92
N LYS A 67 15.39 1.87 9.39
CA LYS A 67 15.05 0.66 8.63
C LYS A 67 13.57 0.38 8.73
N VAL A 68 12.96 0.10 7.58
CA VAL A 68 11.55 -0.27 7.44
C VAL A 68 11.48 -1.67 6.85
N VAL A 69 10.59 -2.51 7.37
CA VAL A 69 10.22 -3.79 6.75
C VAL A 69 8.81 -3.64 6.22
N ALA A 70 8.64 -3.78 4.92
CA ALA A 70 7.36 -3.58 4.25
C ALA A 70 6.72 -4.94 3.93
N ALA A 71 5.43 -5.08 4.24
CA ALA A 71 4.67 -6.30 4.03
C ALA A 71 3.21 -5.98 3.69
N GLY A 72 2.50 -6.96 3.13
CA GLY A 72 1.09 -6.88 2.79
C GLY A 72 0.81 -6.35 1.39
N LEU A 73 -0.46 -6.32 1.01
CA LEU A 73 -0.90 -5.91 -0.34
C LEU A 73 -0.45 -4.49 -0.75
N GLY A 74 -0.29 -3.59 0.23
CA GLY A 74 0.11 -2.20 0.04
C GLY A 74 1.62 -1.95 0.13
N GLU A 75 2.44 -3.01 0.16
CA GLU A 75 3.90 -2.94 0.36
C GLU A 75 4.58 -1.90 -0.53
N PHE A 76 4.15 -1.78 -1.80
CA PHE A 76 4.70 -0.80 -2.74
C PHE A 76 4.57 0.66 -2.28
N LEU A 77 3.50 1.04 -1.57
CA LEU A 77 3.34 2.39 -1.02
C LEU A 77 4.27 2.62 0.17
N ILE A 78 4.50 1.59 0.98
CA ILE A 78 5.40 1.63 2.13
C ILE A 78 6.85 1.81 1.64
N MET A 79 7.25 1.08 0.60
CA MET A 79 8.58 1.21 0.00
C MET A 79 8.82 2.62 -0.53
N GLU A 80 7.86 3.18 -1.28
CA GLU A 80 7.97 4.56 -1.80
C GLU A 80 8.06 5.59 -0.66
N ALA A 81 7.28 5.40 0.41
CA ALA A 81 7.35 6.27 1.59
C ALA A 81 8.72 6.18 2.30
N ALA A 82 9.26 4.97 2.46
CA ALA A 82 10.57 4.76 3.07
C ALA A 82 11.71 5.35 2.21
N GLU A 83 11.62 5.22 0.88
CA GLU A 83 12.58 5.80 -0.07
C GLU A 83 12.63 7.33 0.05
N ARG A 84 11.48 8.01 0.16
CA ARG A 84 11.42 9.47 0.35
C ARG A 84 12.10 9.94 1.64
N LEU A 85 12.10 9.11 2.68
CA LEU A 85 12.76 9.39 3.95
C LEU A 85 14.25 9.04 3.94
N GLY A 86 14.75 8.42 2.87
CA GLY A 86 16.12 7.90 2.80
C GLY A 86 16.36 6.72 3.76
N PHE A 87 15.33 5.96 4.10
CA PHE A 87 15.43 4.80 4.98
C PHE A 87 15.72 3.53 4.17
N GLU A 88 16.46 2.60 4.78
CA GLU A 88 16.61 1.25 4.22
C GLU A 88 15.24 0.55 4.28
N CYS A 89 14.77 0.01 3.16
CA CYS A 89 13.51 -0.72 3.12
C CYS A 89 13.75 -2.18 2.70
N ILE A 90 13.29 -3.13 3.51
CA ILE A 90 13.29 -4.55 3.21
C ILE A 90 11.90 -4.96 2.74
N SER A 91 11.83 -5.51 1.53
CA SER A 91 10.60 -6.07 0.98
C SER A 91 10.38 -7.50 1.46
N VAL A 92 9.25 -7.77 2.13
CA VAL A 92 8.83 -9.13 2.46
C VAL A 92 8.49 -9.89 1.18
N ALA A 93 7.80 -9.27 0.22
CA ALA A 93 7.53 -9.93 -1.06
C ALA A 93 8.82 -10.28 -1.83
N GLY A 94 9.81 -9.40 -1.80
CA GLY A 94 11.12 -9.64 -2.43
C GLY A 94 11.91 -10.76 -1.77
N ARG A 95 11.68 -11.04 -0.47
CA ARG A 95 12.42 -12.06 0.28
C ARG A 95 11.71 -13.40 0.35
N TRP A 96 10.39 -13.41 0.47
CA TRP A 96 9.58 -14.60 0.71
C TRP A 96 8.44 -14.79 -0.30
N GLY A 97 8.29 -13.88 -1.27
CA GLY A 97 7.25 -13.95 -2.30
C GLY A 97 5.98 -13.19 -1.93
N GLU A 98 5.22 -12.78 -2.95
CA GLU A 98 4.01 -11.97 -2.80
C GLU A 98 2.93 -12.67 -1.95
N GLU A 99 2.75 -13.98 -2.12
CA GLU A 99 1.74 -14.73 -1.37
C GLU A 99 2.05 -14.72 0.13
N ILE A 100 3.32 -14.85 0.53
CA ILE A 100 3.72 -14.73 1.93
C ILE A 100 3.54 -13.30 2.43
N SER A 101 3.91 -12.28 1.63
CA SER A 101 3.70 -10.88 2.03
C SER A 101 2.24 -10.56 2.35
N LYS A 102 1.29 -11.11 1.56
CA LYS A 102 -0.17 -10.92 1.76
C LYS A 102 -0.68 -11.49 3.09
N VAL A 103 -0.05 -12.56 3.60
CA VAL A 103 -0.45 -13.26 4.84
C VAL A 103 0.66 -13.27 5.89
N PHE A 104 1.53 -12.25 5.86
CA PHE A 104 2.75 -12.21 6.67
C PHE A 104 2.56 -12.51 8.15
N PRO A 105 1.46 -12.09 8.84
CA PRO A 105 1.22 -12.47 10.23
C PRO A 105 1.18 -13.99 10.45
N ALA A 106 0.53 -14.75 9.57
CA ALA A 106 0.42 -16.21 9.70
C ALA A 106 1.77 -16.89 9.45
N TYR A 107 2.52 -16.42 8.44
CA TYR A 107 3.86 -16.90 8.16
C TYR A 107 4.82 -16.63 9.32
N ALA A 108 4.83 -15.40 9.83
CA ALA A 108 5.68 -15.00 10.96
C ALA A 108 5.37 -15.84 12.22
N ALA A 109 4.10 -16.09 12.52
CA ALA A 109 3.71 -16.96 13.63
C ALA A 109 4.23 -18.39 13.49
N ALA A 110 4.16 -18.97 12.28
CA ALA A 110 4.71 -20.31 12.01
C ALA A 110 6.24 -20.35 12.20
N CYS A 111 6.96 -19.34 11.70
CA CYS A 111 8.41 -19.26 11.89
C CYS A 111 8.81 -19.09 13.37
N LEU A 112 8.03 -18.37 14.16
CA LEU A 112 8.30 -18.23 15.60
C LEU A 112 8.15 -19.58 16.33
N LEU A 113 7.10 -20.34 16.03
CA LEU A 113 6.88 -21.68 16.59
C LEU A 113 7.98 -22.67 16.20
N GLU A 114 8.38 -22.67 14.92
CA GLU A 114 9.50 -23.49 14.43
C GLU A 114 10.80 -23.14 15.15
N ALA A 115 11.10 -21.84 15.31
CA ALA A 115 12.30 -21.38 15.99
C ALA A 115 12.30 -21.71 17.50
N GLU A 116 11.14 -21.80 18.15
CA GLU A 116 11.02 -22.29 19.52
C GLU A 116 11.27 -23.80 19.61
N THR A 117 10.69 -24.58 18.71
CA THR A 117 10.83 -26.06 18.71
C THR A 117 12.29 -26.50 18.43
N LEU A 118 13.05 -25.72 17.67
CA LEU A 118 14.47 -25.98 17.40
C LEU A 118 15.41 -25.56 18.55
N ARG A 119 14.89 -24.89 19.59
CA ARG A 119 15.66 -24.50 20.78
C ARG A 119 15.54 -25.50 21.93
N ASP A 120 14.60 -26.44 21.85
CA ASP A 120 14.41 -27.57 22.77
C ASP A 120 15.13 -28.84 22.28
#